data_AF-A9BWH2-F1
#
_entry.id   AF-A9BWH2-F1
#
_cell.length_a   1.000
_cell.length_b   1.000
_cell.length_c   1.000
_cell.angle_alpha   90.00
_cell.angle_beta   90.00
_cell.angle_gamma   90.00
#
_symmetry.space_group_name_H-M   'P 1'
#
loop_
_entity.id
_entity.type
_entity.pdbx_description
1 polymer ?
#
loop_
_entity_poly.entity_id
_entity_poly.type
_entity_poly.pdbx_seq_one_letter_code
_entity_poly.pdbx_strand_id
1 'polypeptide(L)'
;MKYKIAAALIAFSAFSVQAANVAFFNNPAFVDVAQEGLNLRTTLVSGGHTVSDITGSALADFNTGLSGKTILVIPELQNGDLAAALDAPTRAAIANFVNAGGTVQVHGGTTPNDVNFLNGVFGYSITTNGYASAPSTKTAAAAGTPFASGPASLTSNSATTQVAAAALPAGAKSIYSPDGGTNSVMFTVANGTGQVIFMGWDWFGAPPQGAADGGWLTLASLVSTASATPGGVTPASTASIPTLSEWGLIFMSSILAMVGISRMRRRQR
;
A
#
# COMPACT_ATOMS: atom_id res chain seq x y z
N MET A 1 36.91 -27.12 30.86
CA MET A 1 36.08 -27.07 29.64
C MET A 1 35.42 -25.69 29.61
N LYS A 2 35.89 -24.78 28.75
CA LYS A 2 35.44 -23.37 28.71
C LYS A 2 34.33 -23.24 27.66
N TYR A 3 33.08 -23.10 28.08
CA TYR A 3 31.99 -22.78 27.15
C TYR A 3 31.92 -21.26 26.96
N LYS A 4 32.29 -20.80 25.76
CA LYS A 4 32.00 -19.44 25.30
C LYS A 4 30.58 -19.44 24.76
N ILE A 5 29.66 -18.75 25.41
CA ILE A 5 28.33 -18.48 24.86
C ILE A 5 28.49 -17.26 23.94
N ALA A 6 28.38 -17.47 22.64
CA ALA A 6 28.26 -16.39 21.67
C ALA A 6 26.81 -15.87 21.73
N ALA A 7 26.64 -14.63 22.19
CA ALA A 7 25.35 -13.94 22.06
C ALA A 7 25.18 -13.53 20.59
N ALA A 8 24.30 -14.25 19.88
CA ALA A 8 23.83 -13.81 18.57
C ALA A 8 22.88 -12.63 18.79
N LEU A 9 23.34 -11.43 18.46
CA LEU A 9 22.50 -10.24 18.41
C LEU A 9 21.58 -10.39 17.18
N ILE A 10 20.37 -10.90 17.38
CA ILE A 10 19.33 -10.88 16.35
C ILE A 10 18.88 -9.42 16.23
N ALA A 11 19.38 -8.74 15.21
CA ALA A 11 18.84 -7.46 14.81
C ALA A 11 17.41 -7.69 14.29
N PHE A 12 16.42 -7.38 15.11
CA PHE A 12 15.06 -7.15 14.62
C PHE A 12 15.10 -5.85 13.83
N SER A 13 15.07 -5.94 12.50
CA SER A 13 14.73 -4.81 11.64
C SER A 13 13.28 -4.44 11.94
N ALA A 14 13.06 -3.52 12.88
CA ALA A 14 11.77 -2.87 13.02
C ALA A 14 11.53 -2.07 11.73
N PHE A 15 10.67 -2.58 10.85
CA PHE A 15 10.14 -1.77 9.78
C PHE A 15 9.29 -0.67 10.42
N SER A 16 9.74 0.57 10.32
CA SER A 16 8.89 1.71 10.66
C SER A 16 7.69 1.69 9.71
N VAL A 17 6.48 1.50 10.25
CA VAL A 17 5.25 1.79 9.50
C VAL A 17 5.37 3.24 9.04
N GLN A 18 5.44 3.46 7.73
CA GLN A 18 5.58 4.80 7.19
C GLN A 18 4.21 5.48 7.27
N ALA A 19 4.07 6.50 8.11
CA ALA A 19 2.87 7.31 8.11
C ALA A 19 2.62 7.90 6.70
N ALA A 20 1.37 7.93 6.27
CA ALA A 20 0.96 8.41 4.96
C ALA A 20 -0.19 9.40 5.09
N ASN A 21 -0.33 10.29 4.11
CA ASN A 21 -1.47 11.19 3.98
C ASN A 21 -2.52 10.51 3.11
N VAL A 22 -3.62 10.11 3.73
CA VAL A 22 -4.68 9.31 3.11
C VAL A 22 -5.90 10.20 2.83
N ALA A 23 -6.35 10.20 1.59
CA ALA A 23 -7.73 10.54 1.24
C ALA A 23 -8.61 9.30 1.45
N PHE A 24 -9.68 9.43 2.22
CA PHE A 24 -10.61 8.34 2.49
C PHE A 24 -11.99 8.70 1.96
N PHE A 25 -12.51 7.92 1.02
CA PHE A 25 -13.85 8.19 0.49
C PHE A 25 -14.91 7.80 1.53
N ASN A 26 -15.65 8.78 2.04
CA ASN A 26 -16.57 8.64 3.17
C ASN A 26 -17.94 9.26 2.87
N ASN A 27 -18.52 8.89 1.73
CA ASN A 27 -19.83 9.38 1.31
C ASN A 27 -20.92 8.33 1.63
N PRO A 28 -21.90 8.65 2.49
CA PRO A 28 -22.93 7.69 2.92
C PRO A 28 -23.87 7.23 1.81
N ALA A 29 -23.92 7.93 0.67
CA ALA A 29 -24.65 7.46 -0.51
C ALA A 29 -24.04 6.19 -1.13
N PHE A 30 -22.79 5.86 -0.78
CA PHE A 30 -22.06 4.73 -1.37
C PHE A 30 -21.47 3.80 -0.32
N VAL A 31 -21.03 4.32 0.83
CA VAL A 31 -20.33 3.55 1.88
C VAL A 31 -21.22 3.44 3.13
N ASP A 32 -21.22 2.29 3.81
CA ASP A 32 -21.66 2.24 5.22
C ASP A 32 -20.61 2.90 6.11
N VAL A 33 -20.81 4.20 6.32
CA VAL A 33 -19.90 5.05 7.08
C VAL A 33 -19.97 4.81 8.59
N ALA A 34 -20.96 4.05 9.08
CA ALA A 34 -21.18 3.79 10.50
C ALA A 34 -20.58 2.45 10.95
N GLN A 35 -20.27 1.56 10.01
CA GLN A 35 -19.73 0.23 10.27
C GLN A 35 -18.41 -0.01 9.53
N GLU A 36 -18.44 -0.67 8.38
CA GLU A 36 -17.30 -1.09 7.56
C GLU A 36 -16.35 0.09 7.27
N GLY A 37 -16.91 1.20 6.79
CA GLY A 37 -16.17 2.43 6.54
C GLY A 37 -15.51 2.98 7.80
N LEU A 38 -16.21 2.97 8.94
CA LEU A 38 -15.68 3.42 10.22
C LEU A 38 -14.53 2.52 10.71
N ASN A 39 -14.68 1.19 10.59
CA ASN A 39 -13.69 0.21 11.02
C ASN A 39 -12.40 0.32 10.20
N LEU A 40 -12.52 0.40 8.88
CA LEU A 40 -11.36 0.60 8.01
C LEU A 40 -10.67 1.93 8.28
N ARG A 41 -11.43 3.03 8.38
CA ARG A 41 -10.88 4.35 8.70
C ARG A 41 -10.13 4.34 10.03
N THR A 42 -10.71 3.71 11.05
CA THR A 42 -10.09 3.60 12.39
C THR A 42 -8.83 2.76 12.34
N THR A 43 -8.81 1.68 11.56
CA THR A 43 -7.60 0.88 11.32
C THR A 43 -6.48 1.74 10.74
N LEU A 44 -6.78 2.55 9.72
CA LEU A 44 -5.78 3.41 9.06
C LEU A 44 -5.22 4.46 10.04
N VAL A 45 -6.09 5.10 10.83
CA VAL A 45 -5.66 6.06 11.86
C VAL A 45 -4.81 5.38 12.93
N SER A 46 -5.22 4.19 13.39
CA SER A 46 -4.48 3.42 14.39
C SER A 46 -3.12 2.94 13.86
N GLY A 47 -3.00 2.74 12.55
CA GLY A 47 -1.75 2.50 11.84
C GLY A 47 -0.84 3.74 11.72
N GLY A 48 -1.25 4.89 12.25
CA GLY A 48 -0.46 6.12 12.24
C GLY A 48 -0.61 6.97 10.98
N HIS A 49 -1.59 6.69 10.13
CA HIS A 49 -1.87 7.52 8.95
C HIS A 49 -2.66 8.77 9.31
N THR A 50 -2.40 9.85 8.56
CA THR A 50 -3.21 11.07 8.61
C THR A 50 -4.34 10.92 7.59
N VAL A 51 -5.55 10.66 8.07
CA VAL A 51 -6.73 10.39 7.23
C VAL A 51 -7.64 11.61 7.15
N SER A 52 -7.98 12.03 5.93
CA SER A 52 -8.98 13.07 5.68
C SER A 52 -10.01 12.59 4.67
N ASP A 53 -11.26 12.96 4.89
CA ASP A 53 -12.38 12.38 4.16
C ASP A 53 -12.69 13.14 2.85
N ILE A 54 -13.09 12.39 1.83
CA ILE A 54 -13.81 12.89 0.65
C ILE A 54 -15.28 12.50 0.82
N THR A 55 -16.15 13.47 1.01
CA THR A 55 -17.58 13.23 1.29
C THR A 55 -18.49 13.45 0.07
N GLY A 56 -17.97 14.04 -1.01
CA GLY A 56 -18.68 14.26 -2.27
C GLY A 56 -18.13 13.39 -3.41
N SER A 57 -18.87 13.32 -4.52
CA SER A 57 -18.50 12.51 -5.69
C SER A 57 -18.23 13.33 -6.95
N ALA A 58 -18.18 14.67 -6.85
CA ALA A 58 -17.88 15.54 -7.97
C ALA A 58 -16.36 15.71 -8.15
N LEU A 59 -15.96 16.16 -9.34
CA LEU A 59 -14.56 16.44 -9.66
C LEU A 59 -13.89 17.37 -8.64
N ALA A 60 -14.59 18.40 -8.19
CA ALA A 60 -14.07 19.36 -7.21
C ALA A 60 -13.75 18.72 -5.85
N ASP A 61 -14.55 17.75 -5.42
CA ASP A 61 -14.37 17.03 -4.16
C ASP A 61 -13.11 16.16 -4.23
N PHE A 62 -12.92 15.42 -5.32
CA PHE A 62 -11.72 14.62 -5.53
C PHE A 62 -10.47 15.48 -5.69
N ASN A 63 -10.52 16.57 -6.46
CA ASN A 63 -9.37 17.48 -6.60
C ASN A 63 -8.95 18.07 -5.25
N THR A 64 -9.91 18.46 -4.43
CA THR A 64 -9.64 19.02 -3.10
C THR A 64 -9.10 17.94 -2.15
N GLY A 65 -9.75 16.78 -2.09
CA GLY A 65 -9.40 15.72 -1.16
C GLY A 65 -8.11 14.99 -1.49
N LEU A 66 -7.73 14.88 -2.76
CA LEU A 66 -6.47 14.26 -3.21
C LEU A 66 -5.26 15.19 -3.10
N SER A 67 -5.47 16.49 -2.89
CA SER A 67 -4.38 17.45 -2.78
C SER A 67 -3.45 17.12 -1.61
N GLY A 68 -2.16 16.92 -1.91
CA GLY A 68 -1.13 16.57 -0.93
C GLY A 68 -1.25 15.15 -0.34
N LYS A 69 -2.06 14.28 -0.94
CA LYS A 69 -2.23 12.88 -0.53
C LYS A 69 -1.36 11.96 -1.35
N THR A 70 -1.02 10.80 -0.78
CA THR A 70 -0.28 9.73 -1.46
C THR A 70 -1.14 8.49 -1.67
N ILE A 71 -2.25 8.38 -0.94
CA ILE A 71 -3.16 7.24 -0.99
C ILE A 71 -4.60 7.75 -1.06
N LEU A 72 -5.39 7.17 -1.96
CA LEU A 72 -6.84 7.22 -1.95
C LEU A 72 -7.35 5.84 -1.52
N VAL A 73 -8.15 5.79 -0.46
CA VAL A 73 -8.84 4.57 -0.01
C VAL A 73 -10.31 4.69 -0.36
N ILE A 74 -10.82 3.68 -1.05
CA ILE A 74 -12.22 3.46 -1.35
C ILE A 74 -12.67 2.25 -0.51
N PRO A 75 -13.51 2.46 0.51
CA PRO A 75 -14.13 1.37 1.26
C PRO A 75 -15.06 0.54 0.36
N GLU A 76 -15.63 -0.52 0.92
CA GLU A 76 -16.74 -1.21 0.28
C GLU A 76 -17.86 -0.22 -0.10
N LEU A 77 -18.34 -0.36 -1.33
CA LEU A 77 -19.39 0.47 -1.93
C LEU A 77 -20.77 -0.17 -1.74
N GLN A 78 -21.17 -0.40 -0.49
CA GLN A 78 -22.41 -1.08 -0.11
C GLN A 78 -23.70 -0.38 -0.58
N ASN A 79 -23.75 0.96 -0.47
CA ASN A 79 -24.99 1.72 -0.62
C ASN A 79 -25.25 2.18 -2.05
N GLY A 80 -24.25 2.11 -2.94
CA GLY A 80 -24.41 2.57 -4.32
C GLY A 80 -23.19 2.35 -5.19
N ASP A 81 -23.42 2.34 -6.51
CA ASP A 81 -22.35 2.23 -7.52
C ASP A 81 -21.69 3.60 -7.74
N LEU A 82 -20.52 3.80 -7.11
CA LEU A 82 -19.73 5.01 -7.30
C LEU A 82 -19.32 5.19 -8.76
N ALA A 83 -18.97 4.11 -9.47
CA ALA A 83 -18.52 4.18 -10.86
C ALA A 83 -19.59 4.80 -11.75
N ALA A 84 -20.86 4.44 -11.52
CA ALA A 84 -22.00 4.99 -12.23
C ALA A 84 -22.26 6.48 -11.90
N ALA A 85 -21.94 6.91 -10.67
CA ALA A 85 -22.12 8.29 -10.23
C ALA A 85 -20.99 9.24 -10.66
N LEU A 86 -19.79 8.72 -10.94
CA LEU A 86 -18.67 9.53 -11.41
C LEU A 86 -18.85 9.93 -12.88
N ASP A 87 -18.62 11.20 -13.19
CA ASP A 87 -18.48 11.65 -14.56
C ASP A 87 -17.09 11.29 -15.14
N ALA A 88 -16.93 11.44 -16.46
CA ALA A 88 -15.67 11.15 -17.14
C ALA A 88 -14.48 11.98 -16.59
N PRO A 89 -14.60 13.30 -16.38
CA PRO A 89 -13.54 14.10 -15.76
C PRO A 89 -13.11 13.60 -14.37
N THR A 90 -14.05 13.19 -13.52
CA THR A 90 -13.74 12.72 -12.17
C THR A 90 -13.02 11.38 -12.20
N ARG A 91 -13.46 10.44 -13.05
CA ARG A 91 -12.71 9.18 -13.29
C ARG A 91 -11.28 9.46 -13.77
N ALA A 92 -11.11 10.39 -14.70
CA ALA A 92 -9.80 10.78 -15.20
C ALA A 92 -8.91 11.41 -14.10
N ALA A 93 -9.47 12.22 -13.20
CA ALA A 93 -8.71 12.79 -12.07
C ALA A 93 -8.16 11.70 -11.14
N ILE A 94 -8.96 10.67 -10.82
CA ILE A 94 -8.52 9.53 -9.99
C ILE A 94 -7.46 8.71 -10.72
N ALA A 95 -7.65 8.42 -12.02
CA ALA A 95 -6.66 7.71 -12.80
C ALA A 95 -5.33 8.49 -12.91
N ASN A 96 -5.42 9.81 -13.08
CA ASN A 96 -4.25 10.69 -13.13
C ASN A 96 -3.50 10.75 -11.79
N PHE A 97 -4.22 10.72 -10.66
CA PHE A 97 -3.61 10.61 -9.34
C PHE A 97 -2.71 9.38 -9.24
N VAL A 98 -3.18 8.21 -9.72
CA VAL A 98 -2.38 6.99 -9.76
C VAL A 98 -1.22 7.12 -10.76
N ASN A 99 -1.48 7.63 -11.97
CA ASN A 99 -0.44 7.82 -12.99
C ASN A 99 0.68 8.76 -12.53
N ALA A 100 0.38 9.70 -11.61
CA ALA A 100 1.33 10.63 -11.02
C ALA A 100 2.08 10.06 -9.79
N GLY A 101 1.84 8.81 -9.40
CA GLY A 101 2.53 8.12 -8.31
C GLY A 101 1.66 7.84 -7.09
N GLY A 102 0.40 8.24 -7.12
CA GLY A 102 -0.56 7.92 -6.06
C GLY A 102 -0.92 6.43 -6.01
N THR A 103 -1.43 6.00 -4.87
CA THR A 103 -2.00 4.65 -4.70
C THR A 103 -3.51 4.73 -4.54
N VAL A 104 -4.26 3.93 -5.30
CA VAL A 104 -5.68 3.71 -5.04
C VAL A 104 -5.85 2.33 -4.42
N GLN A 105 -6.42 2.28 -3.23
CA GLN A 105 -6.75 1.05 -2.51
C GLN A 105 -8.27 0.91 -2.47
N VAL A 106 -8.78 -0.20 -3.00
CA VAL A 106 -10.22 -0.51 -3.06
C VAL A 106 -10.51 -1.73 -2.20
N HIS A 107 -11.54 -1.63 -1.37
CA HIS A 107 -12.02 -2.72 -0.56
C HIS A 107 -13.26 -3.37 -1.16
N GLY A 108 -13.30 -4.70 -1.12
CA GLY A 108 -14.44 -5.50 -1.58
C GLY A 108 -15.51 -5.62 -0.50
N GLY A 109 -16.59 -6.33 -0.84
CA GLY A 109 -17.66 -6.69 0.09
C GLY A 109 -19.02 -6.72 -0.60
N THR A 110 -19.26 -5.74 -1.46
CA THR A 110 -20.51 -5.57 -2.19
C THR A 110 -20.23 -5.69 -3.67
N THR A 111 -20.43 -6.91 -4.17
CA THR A 111 -20.38 -7.15 -5.61
C THR A 111 -21.66 -6.64 -6.28
N PRO A 112 -21.58 -5.93 -7.42
CA PRO A 112 -20.38 -5.69 -8.24
C PRO A 112 -19.70 -4.34 -8.02
N ASN A 113 -20.17 -3.49 -7.09
CA ASN A 113 -19.85 -2.05 -7.05
C ASN A 113 -18.34 -1.76 -6.95
N ASP A 114 -17.60 -2.47 -6.11
CA ASP A 114 -16.15 -2.27 -5.92
C ASP A 114 -15.35 -2.57 -7.20
N VAL A 115 -15.78 -3.60 -7.94
CA VAL A 115 -15.17 -3.98 -9.22
C VAL A 115 -15.65 -3.07 -10.35
N ASN A 116 -16.89 -2.59 -10.32
CA ASN A 116 -17.37 -1.56 -11.25
C ASN A 116 -16.53 -0.28 -11.13
N PHE A 117 -16.16 0.14 -9.92
CA PHE A 117 -15.26 1.27 -9.72
C PHE A 117 -13.90 1.03 -10.38
N LEU A 118 -13.28 -0.13 -10.12
CA LEU A 118 -11.99 -0.49 -10.72
C LEU A 118 -12.05 -0.51 -12.25
N ASN A 119 -13.07 -1.16 -12.81
CA ASN A 119 -13.27 -1.26 -14.26
C ASN A 119 -13.57 0.11 -14.88
N GLY A 120 -14.43 0.90 -14.24
CA GLY A 120 -14.86 2.21 -14.73
C GLY A 120 -13.75 3.27 -14.70
N VAL A 121 -12.93 3.31 -13.64
CA VAL A 121 -11.86 4.31 -13.49
C VAL A 121 -10.62 3.96 -14.30
N PHE A 122 -10.21 2.68 -14.30
CA PHE A 122 -8.94 2.26 -14.87
C PHE A 122 -9.05 1.52 -16.21
N GLY A 123 -10.28 1.32 -16.71
CA GLY A 123 -10.52 0.63 -17.98
C GLY A 123 -10.22 -0.88 -17.91
N TYR A 124 -10.28 -1.46 -16.72
CA TYR A 124 -10.11 -2.90 -16.53
C TYR A 124 -11.34 -3.71 -16.97
N SER A 125 -11.23 -5.03 -16.93
CA SER A 125 -12.32 -5.96 -17.19
C SER A 125 -12.32 -7.10 -16.16
N ILE A 126 -12.16 -6.73 -14.90
CA ILE A 126 -12.14 -7.67 -13.76
C ILE A 126 -13.54 -8.26 -13.59
N THR A 127 -13.59 -9.55 -13.26
CA THR A 127 -14.81 -10.29 -12.97
C THR A 127 -14.78 -10.81 -11.54
N THR A 128 -15.89 -10.65 -10.82
CA THR A 128 -16.08 -11.19 -9.47
C THR A 128 -16.51 -12.65 -9.54
N ASN A 129 -15.98 -13.49 -8.64
CA ASN A 129 -16.36 -14.89 -8.48
C ASN A 129 -17.00 -15.14 -7.10
N GLY A 130 -17.83 -14.19 -6.65
CA GLY A 130 -18.51 -14.23 -5.36
C GLY A 130 -17.57 -14.00 -4.18
N TYR A 131 -17.83 -14.71 -3.08
CA TYR A 131 -17.07 -14.60 -1.84
C TYR A 131 -16.17 -15.81 -1.63
N ALA A 132 -14.97 -15.57 -1.11
CA ALA A 132 -14.09 -16.63 -0.63
C ALA A 132 -14.76 -17.38 0.53
N SER A 133 -14.71 -18.71 0.48
CA SER A 133 -15.28 -19.60 1.50
C SER A 133 -14.20 -20.34 2.31
N ALA A 134 -12.93 -20.00 2.09
CA ALA A 134 -11.78 -20.65 2.70
C ALA A 134 -10.63 -19.65 2.91
N PRO A 135 -9.73 -19.90 3.88
CA PRO A 135 -8.56 -19.06 4.08
C PRO A 135 -7.75 -18.88 2.80
N SER A 136 -7.26 -17.66 2.58
CA SER A 136 -6.44 -17.35 1.41
C SER A 136 -4.96 -17.49 1.73
N THR A 137 -4.18 -18.07 0.84
CA THR A 137 -2.75 -18.29 1.02
C THR A 137 -1.96 -17.26 0.21
N LYS A 138 -0.87 -16.74 0.79
CA LYS A 138 0.05 -15.83 0.09
C LYS A 138 0.71 -16.55 -1.07
N THR A 139 0.65 -15.95 -2.26
CA THR A 139 1.24 -16.53 -3.48
C THR A 139 2.71 -16.16 -3.64
N ALA A 140 3.39 -16.81 -4.57
CA ALA A 140 4.75 -16.43 -4.96
C ALA A 140 4.83 -15.02 -5.57
N ALA A 141 3.73 -14.48 -6.10
CA ALA A 141 3.69 -13.15 -6.71
C ALA A 141 3.84 -12.01 -5.67
N ALA A 142 3.69 -12.32 -4.38
CA ALA A 142 4.01 -11.38 -3.31
C ALA A 142 5.51 -11.01 -3.26
N ALA A 143 6.40 -11.86 -3.78
CA ALA A 143 7.83 -11.61 -3.79
C ALA A 143 8.19 -10.29 -4.52
N GLY A 144 9.11 -9.53 -3.93
CA GLY A 144 9.50 -8.21 -4.46
C GLY A 144 8.42 -7.14 -4.34
N THR A 145 7.37 -7.37 -3.54
CA THR A 145 6.40 -6.35 -3.13
C THR A 145 6.47 -6.15 -1.62
N PRO A 146 5.98 -5.03 -1.08
CA PRO A 146 5.86 -4.86 0.37
C PRO A 146 4.99 -5.91 1.06
N PHE A 147 4.12 -6.60 0.31
CA PHE A 147 3.29 -7.69 0.84
C PHE A 147 4.04 -9.02 1.02
N ALA A 148 5.31 -9.11 0.61
CA ALA A 148 6.15 -10.29 0.87
C ALA A 148 6.29 -10.59 2.37
N SER A 149 6.33 -9.54 3.21
CA SER A 149 6.40 -9.65 4.67
C SER A 149 5.05 -9.89 5.34
N GLY A 150 3.95 -9.89 4.58
CA GLY A 150 2.61 -10.17 5.09
C GLY A 150 2.46 -11.60 5.62
N PRO A 151 1.34 -11.93 6.27
CA PRO A 151 1.08 -13.26 6.81
C PRO A 151 1.14 -14.37 5.75
N ALA A 152 1.33 -15.62 6.17
CA ALA A 152 1.31 -16.75 5.24
C ALA A 152 -0.11 -17.04 4.71
N SER A 153 -1.13 -16.77 5.52
CA SER A 153 -2.53 -16.95 5.18
C SER A 153 -3.38 -15.85 5.80
N LEU A 154 -4.50 -15.54 5.13
CA LEU A 154 -5.56 -14.68 5.61
C LEU A 154 -6.78 -15.52 5.97
N THR A 155 -7.41 -15.20 7.10
CA THR A 155 -8.71 -15.78 7.45
C THR A 155 -9.77 -15.34 6.45
N SER A 156 -10.70 -16.24 6.14
CA SER A 156 -11.87 -15.94 5.32
C SER A 156 -12.89 -15.19 6.17
N ASN A 157 -12.72 -13.88 6.31
CA ASN A 157 -13.68 -13.04 7.00
C ASN A 157 -14.96 -12.89 6.16
N SER A 158 -16.04 -12.49 6.81
CA SER A 158 -17.35 -12.29 6.16
C SER A 158 -17.22 -11.48 4.87
N ALA A 159 -17.98 -11.87 3.85
CA ALA A 159 -18.06 -11.21 2.55
C ALA A 159 -16.70 -10.82 1.90
N THR A 160 -15.65 -11.62 2.11
CA THR A 160 -14.38 -11.41 1.38
C THR A 160 -14.59 -11.68 -0.10
N THR A 161 -14.70 -10.62 -0.90
CA THR A 161 -14.87 -10.70 -2.35
C THR A 161 -13.64 -11.31 -3.00
N GLN A 162 -13.86 -12.24 -3.93
CA GLN A 162 -12.81 -12.80 -4.77
C GLN A 162 -13.06 -12.46 -6.24
N VAL A 163 -11.98 -12.23 -6.98
CA VAL A 163 -12.01 -11.94 -8.42
C VAL A 163 -11.29 -13.04 -9.20
N ALA A 164 -11.70 -13.27 -10.44
CA ALA A 164 -11.06 -14.27 -11.29
C ALA A 164 -9.62 -13.84 -11.60
N ALA A 165 -8.64 -14.70 -11.29
CA ALA A 165 -7.23 -14.40 -11.54
C ALA A 165 -6.94 -14.18 -13.04
N ALA A 166 -7.67 -14.90 -13.91
CA ALA A 166 -7.58 -14.77 -15.36
C ALA A 166 -8.13 -13.44 -15.90
N ALA A 167 -8.94 -12.71 -15.12
CA ALA A 167 -9.49 -11.41 -15.48
C ALA A 167 -8.72 -10.24 -14.86
N LEU A 168 -7.62 -10.51 -14.17
CA LEU A 168 -6.79 -9.44 -13.61
C LEU A 168 -6.14 -8.62 -14.74
N PRO A 169 -5.96 -7.30 -14.55
CA PRO A 169 -5.31 -6.46 -15.55
C PRO A 169 -3.89 -6.94 -15.87
N ALA A 170 -3.41 -6.61 -17.07
CA ALA A 170 -2.05 -6.96 -17.48
C ALA A 170 -1.01 -6.41 -16.48
N GLY A 171 -0.07 -7.27 -16.07
CA GLY A 171 0.96 -6.92 -15.08
C GLY A 171 0.49 -6.94 -13.63
N ALA A 172 -0.77 -7.28 -13.36
CA ALA A 172 -1.25 -7.49 -12.00
C ALA A 172 -0.57 -8.69 -11.32
N LYS A 173 -0.37 -8.57 -10.01
CA LYS A 173 0.14 -9.62 -9.13
C LYS A 173 -0.97 -10.05 -8.18
N SER A 174 -1.45 -11.28 -8.30
CA SER A 174 -2.36 -11.88 -7.31
C SER A 174 -1.57 -12.23 -6.05
N ILE A 175 -1.73 -11.46 -4.98
CA ILE A 175 -0.93 -11.57 -3.75
C ILE A 175 -1.48 -12.68 -2.83
N TYR A 176 -2.80 -12.79 -2.70
CA TYR A 176 -3.46 -13.84 -1.91
C TYR A 176 -4.54 -14.54 -2.73
N SER A 177 -4.58 -15.86 -2.64
CA SER A 177 -5.53 -16.70 -3.36
C SER A 177 -6.22 -17.71 -2.42
N PRO A 178 -7.55 -17.86 -2.49
CA PRO A 178 -8.30 -18.83 -1.68
C PRO A 178 -8.23 -20.27 -2.21
N ASP A 179 -7.74 -20.47 -3.43
CA ASP A 179 -7.90 -21.74 -4.17
C ASP A 179 -6.68 -22.11 -5.04
N GLY A 180 -5.50 -21.65 -4.64
CA GLY A 180 -4.25 -22.02 -5.32
C GLY A 180 -4.04 -21.34 -6.67
N GLY A 181 -4.83 -20.31 -7.01
CA GLY A 181 -4.51 -19.37 -8.09
C GLY A 181 -5.62 -19.15 -9.12
N THR A 182 -6.80 -19.77 -8.96
CA THR A 182 -7.94 -19.51 -9.86
C THR A 182 -8.62 -18.19 -9.52
N ASN A 183 -8.69 -17.88 -8.23
CA ASN A 183 -9.23 -16.64 -7.69
C ASN A 183 -8.18 -15.84 -6.93
N SER A 184 -8.43 -14.54 -6.79
CA SER A 184 -7.63 -13.60 -6.00
C SER A 184 -8.53 -12.83 -5.04
N VAL A 185 -8.14 -12.75 -3.76
CA VAL A 185 -8.77 -11.86 -2.78
C VAL A 185 -7.94 -10.61 -2.53
N MET A 186 -6.73 -10.56 -3.07
CA MET A 186 -5.89 -9.39 -3.02
C MET A 186 -4.97 -9.40 -4.22
N PHE A 187 -5.00 -8.33 -5.01
CA PHE A 187 -4.04 -8.12 -6.08
C PHE A 187 -3.50 -6.70 -6.05
N THR A 188 -2.36 -6.52 -6.71
CA THR A 188 -1.81 -5.20 -7.00
C THR A 188 -1.51 -5.09 -8.48
N VAL A 189 -1.59 -3.88 -9.02
CA VAL A 189 -1.21 -3.61 -10.41
C VAL A 189 -0.59 -2.23 -10.51
N ALA A 190 0.52 -2.12 -11.25
CA ALA A 190 1.17 -0.84 -11.50
C ALA A 190 0.39 -0.07 -12.59
N ASN A 191 0.15 1.22 -12.33
CA ASN A 191 -0.52 2.12 -13.26
C ASN A 191 0.28 3.43 -13.32
N GLY A 192 0.94 3.69 -14.45
CA GLY A 192 1.91 4.78 -14.55
C GLY A 192 3.03 4.60 -13.52
N THR A 193 3.31 5.63 -12.72
CA THR A 193 4.29 5.56 -11.63
C THR A 193 3.70 5.10 -10.29
N GLY A 194 2.38 4.99 -10.19
CA GLY A 194 1.66 4.56 -8.99
C GLY A 194 1.13 3.13 -9.08
N GLN A 195 0.13 2.83 -8.25
CA GLN A 195 -0.41 1.49 -8.09
C GLN A 195 -1.90 1.49 -7.74
N VAL A 196 -2.60 0.45 -8.20
CA VAL A 196 -3.92 0.07 -7.71
C VAL A 196 -3.80 -1.21 -6.87
N ILE A 197 -4.47 -1.23 -5.72
CA ILE A 197 -4.53 -2.35 -4.79
C ILE A 197 -5.99 -2.68 -4.56
N PHE A 198 -6.33 -3.95 -4.68
CA PHE A 198 -7.64 -4.47 -4.27
C PHE A 198 -7.47 -5.38 -3.06
N MET A 199 -8.36 -5.24 -2.08
CA MET A 199 -8.46 -6.10 -0.90
C MET A 199 -9.90 -6.54 -0.72
N GLY A 200 -10.17 -7.83 -0.83
CA GLY A 200 -11.53 -8.34 -0.94
C GLY A 200 -12.41 -8.19 0.29
N TRP A 201 -11.85 -7.98 1.48
CA TRP A 201 -12.62 -7.91 2.72
C TRP A 201 -13.28 -6.54 2.95
N ASP A 202 -14.53 -6.59 3.41
CA ASP A 202 -15.46 -5.50 3.69
C ASP A 202 -15.17 -4.73 4.97
N TRP A 203 -14.40 -5.30 5.90
CA TRP A 203 -14.15 -4.77 7.26
C TRP A 203 -15.34 -4.90 8.22
N PHE A 204 -16.32 -5.74 7.88
CA PHE A 204 -17.39 -6.08 8.79
C PHE A 204 -16.85 -6.82 10.01
N GLY A 205 -17.19 -6.32 11.20
CA GLY A 205 -16.73 -6.90 12.47
C GLY A 205 -15.25 -6.70 12.77
N ALA A 206 -14.53 -5.86 12.02
CA ALA A 206 -13.16 -5.50 12.38
C ALA A 206 -13.12 -4.62 13.65
N PRO A 207 -11.96 -4.50 14.32
CA PRO A 207 -11.78 -3.48 15.34
C PRO A 207 -12.07 -2.06 14.78
N PRO A 208 -12.66 -1.16 15.59
CA PRO A 208 -12.95 -1.32 17.03
C PRO A 208 -14.32 -1.96 17.33
N GLN A 209 -15.20 -2.14 16.35
CA GLN A 209 -16.58 -2.59 16.59
C GLN A 209 -16.69 -4.12 16.75
N GLY A 210 -15.71 -4.86 16.28
CA GLY A 210 -15.57 -6.29 16.53
C GLY A 210 -14.11 -6.73 16.72
N ALA A 211 -13.85 -8.00 16.46
CA ALA A 211 -12.55 -8.64 16.66
C ALA A 211 -12.03 -9.36 15.41
N ALA A 212 -12.72 -9.24 14.27
CA ALA A 212 -12.29 -9.84 13.02
C ALA A 212 -10.96 -9.21 12.58
N ASP A 213 -9.96 -10.06 12.39
CA ASP A 213 -8.69 -9.72 11.76
C ASP A 213 -8.27 -10.94 10.95
N GLY A 214 -7.37 -11.78 11.45
CA GLY A 214 -6.89 -12.92 10.67
C GLY A 214 -5.85 -12.52 9.61
N GLY A 215 -5.11 -11.43 9.85
CA GLY A 215 -3.97 -10.97 9.05
C GLY A 215 -4.27 -9.76 8.17
N TRP A 216 -5.53 -9.37 8.05
CA TRP A 216 -5.95 -8.23 7.21
C TRP A 216 -5.47 -6.89 7.76
N LEU A 217 -5.45 -6.70 9.09
CA LEU A 217 -4.92 -5.49 9.71
C LEU A 217 -3.43 -5.29 9.39
N THR A 218 -2.66 -6.38 9.38
CA THR A 218 -1.25 -6.35 9.00
C THR A 218 -1.09 -5.92 7.54
N LEU A 219 -1.94 -6.43 6.64
CA LEU A 219 -1.87 -6.04 5.23
C LEU A 219 -2.24 -4.57 5.01
N ALA A 220 -3.25 -4.06 5.70
CA ALA A 220 -3.60 -2.64 5.63
C ALA A 220 -2.43 -1.75 6.07
N SER A 221 -1.67 -2.16 7.09
CA SER A 221 -0.48 -1.41 7.55
C SER A 221 0.66 -1.39 6.53
N LEU A 222 0.73 -2.38 5.64
CA LEU A 222 1.77 -2.47 4.61
C LEU A 222 1.48 -1.58 3.40
N VAL A 223 0.27 -1.04 3.28
CA VAL A 223 -0.13 -0.24 2.13
C VAL A 223 0.70 1.03 2.02
N SER A 224 1.02 1.71 3.12
CA SER A 224 1.86 2.91 3.03
C SER A 224 3.27 2.63 2.54
N THR A 225 3.83 1.47 2.87
CA THR A 225 5.10 0.99 2.31
C THR A 225 4.98 0.68 0.82
N ALA A 226 3.85 0.12 0.38
CA ALA A 226 3.52 -0.05 -1.03
C ALA A 226 3.45 1.28 -1.77
N SER A 227 2.79 2.28 -1.18
CA SER A 227 2.66 3.63 -1.76
C SER A 227 3.96 4.43 -1.77
N ALA A 228 4.87 4.16 -0.82
CA ALA A 228 6.19 4.80 -0.76
C ALA A 228 7.22 4.19 -1.73
N THR A 229 6.86 3.13 -2.45
CA THR A 229 7.73 2.46 -3.43
C THR A 229 7.18 2.66 -4.85
N PRO A 230 7.42 3.81 -5.51
CA PRO A 230 6.95 4.03 -6.87
C PRO A 230 7.57 3.01 -7.83
N GLY A 231 6.71 2.35 -8.61
CA GLY A 231 7.06 1.64 -9.85
C GLY A 231 8.32 0.78 -9.81
N GLY A 232 8.39 -0.28 -8.98
CA GLY A 232 9.29 -1.41 -9.21
C GLY A 232 10.79 -1.09 -9.34
N VAL A 233 11.23 0.12 -8.99
CA VAL A 233 12.62 0.42 -8.77
C VAL A 233 12.83 0.10 -7.30
N THR A 234 13.41 -1.06 -7.02
CA THR A 234 14.19 -1.24 -5.80
C THR A 234 14.97 0.07 -5.60
N PRO A 235 14.90 0.74 -4.43
CA PRO A 235 15.95 1.69 -4.10
C PRO A 235 17.22 0.92 -4.38
N ALA A 236 18.06 1.40 -5.30
CA ALA A 236 19.36 0.80 -5.54
C ALA A 236 19.91 0.55 -4.15
N SER A 237 20.12 -0.75 -3.81
CA SER A 237 20.69 -1.16 -2.52
C SER A 237 21.73 -0.11 -2.23
N THR A 238 21.58 0.67 -1.15
CA THR A 238 22.48 1.78 -0.84
C THR A 238 23.86 1.28 -1.19
N ALA A 239 24.40 1.73 -2.33
CA ALA A 239 25.64 1.15 -2.84
C ALA A 239 26.57 1.38 -1.69
N SER A 240 26.99 0.30 -1.02
CA SER A 240 27.67 0.38 0.26
C SER A 240 28.69 1.47 0.05
N ILE A 241 28.51 2.63 0.70
CA ILE A 241 29.51 3.70 0.58
C ILE A 241 30.78 2.94 0.94
N PRO A 242 31.76 2.80 0.02
CA PRO A 242 32.92 1.99 0.33
C PRO A 242 33.49 2.67 1.57
N THR A 243 33.31 2.04 2.72
CA THR A 243 33.89 2.52 3.95
C THR A 243 35.36 2.46 3.63
N LEU A 244 35.97 3.63 3.47
CA LEU A 244 37.41 3.70 3.28
C LEU A 244 38.01 2.86 4.39
N SER A 245 38.91 1.93 4.03
CA SER A 245 39.67 1.21 5.03
C SER A 245 40.31 2.22 5.99
N GLU A 246 40.69 1.81 7.21
CA GLU A 246 41.34 2.71 8.16
C GLU A 246 42.51 3.49 7.51
N TRP A 247 43.20 2.86 6.55
CA TRP A 247 44.21 3.49 5.71
C TRP A 247 43.70 4.58 4.75
N GLY A 248 42.53 4.41 4.15
CA GLY A 248 41.89 5.42 3.31
C GLY A 248 41.43 6.66 4.09
N LEU A 249 40.98 6.48 5.34
CA LEU A 249 40.68 7.59 6.25
C LEU A 249 41.94 8.35 6.69
N ILE A 250 43.03 7.62 6.97
CA ILE A 250 44.32 8.23 7.32
C ILE A 250 44.87 9.06 6.16
N PHE A 251 44.81 8.55 4.92
CA PHE A 251 45.25 9.31 3.74
C PHE A 251 44.42 10.58 3.48
N MET A 252 43.09 10.51 3.64
CA MET A 252 42.22 11.69 3.47
C MET A 252 42.45 12.77 4.53
N SER A 253 42.68 12.37 5.79
CA SER A 253 42.98 13.32 6.88
C SER A 253 44.31 14.05 6.67
N SER A 254 45.31 13.39 6.08
CA SER A 254 46.63 13.97 5.80
C SER A 254 46.61 14.91 4.59
N ILE A 255 45.77 14.65 3.58
CA ILE A 255 45.53 15.59 2.46
C ILE A 255 44.84 16.87 2.95
N LEU A 256 43.83 16.75 3.83
CA LEU A 256 43.15 17.91 4.42
C LEU A 256 44.09 18.76 5.28
N ALA A 257 44.99 18.13 6.05
CA ALA A 257 46.02 18.84 6.82
C ALA A 257 47.02 19.59 5.91
N MET A 258 47.42 19.00 4.78
CA MET A 258 48.34 19.66 3.84
C MET A 258 47.70 20.86 3.12
N VAL A 259 46.41 20.82 2.80
CA VAL A 259 45.70 21.97 2.20
C VAL A 259 45.53 23.11 3.21
N GLY A 260 45.28 22.78 4.49
CA GLY A 260 45.23 23.75 5.58
C GLY A 260 46.56 24.48 5.81
N ILE A 261 47.67 23.74 5.82
CA ILE A 261 49.02 24.31 6.01
C ILE A 261 49.45 25.14 4.78
N SER A 262 49.06 24.74 3.58
CA SER A 262 49.34 25.48 2.33
C SER A 262 48.63 26.84 2.27
N ARG A 263 47.43 26.95 2.87
CA ARG A 263 46.71 28.24 3.01
C ARG A 263 47.30 29.13 4.10
N MET A 264 47.80 28.57 5.20
CA MET A 264 48.42 29.35 6.28
C MET A 264 49.76 29.98 5.86
N ARG A 265 50.58 29.29 5.04
CA ARG A 265 51.85 29.85 4.54
C ARG A 265 51.71 31.01 3.55
N ARG A 266 50.55 31.18 2.90
CA ARG A 266 50.28 32.34 2.02
C ARG A 266 49.83 33.60 2.75
N ARG A 267 49.54 33.53 4.06
CA ARG A 267 49.15 34.68 4.89
C ARG A 267 50.31 35.30 5.68
N GLN A 268 51.52 34.75 5.59
CA GLN A 268 52.70 35.24 6.30
C GLN A 268 53.83 35.69 5.36
N ARG A 269 53.50 36.16 4.15
CA ARG A 269 54.39 36.95 3.31
C ARG A 269 53.69 38.23 2.90
#